data_AF-A0A813GEI2-F1
#
_entry.id   AF-A0A813GEI2-F1
#
_cell.length_a   1.000
_cell.length_b   1.000
_cell.length_c   1.000
_cell.angle_alpha   90.00
_cell.angle_beta   90.00
_cell.angle_gamma   90.00
#
_symmetry.space_group_name_H-M   'P 1'
#
loop_
_entity.id
_entity.type
_entity.pdbx_description
1 polymer ?
#
loop_
_entity_poly.entity_id
_entity_poly.type
_entity_poly.pdbx_seq_one_letter_code
_entity_poly.pdbx_strand_id
1 'polypeptide(L)'
;CSRGRHRRHTPGRGHSRPRQRMTCCSCRYSSASGQGLGEDSAGGLPLKVSLAPDPRRRERDVQRIVPSSGDPCFSLPVGTRWQVYCDLDGVLADFDRGVVERTGSEPNAFRRRGKMWTTLAPPSTSEFFASLHWMQGGDQLWTYLSTLNPAILTGSPQGSHRHWAAPQKRRWCEKKLQIPADRVLVVDASDKALFSHPGAVLVDDRKEYREGWEARGGIFVHYTSAKDSIARVRGALAELCVRGALPPVWPASPKTASPKRPLGTACWEFAEDEVLSERPSQRTRLH
;
A
#
# COMPACT_ATOMS: atom_id res chain seq x y z
N CYS A 1 51.54 -41.51 14.83
CA CYS A 1 51.31 -41.64 13.38
C CYS A 1 50.36 -42.80 13.09
N SER A 2 49.38 -42.50 12.27
CA SER A 2 48.26 -43.31 11.79
C SER A 2 48.67 -44.39 10.77
N ARG A 3 47.77 -45.40 10.65
CA ARG A 3 47.51 -46.39 9.56
C ARG A 3 47.29 -47.75 10.23
N GLY A 4 46.12 -48.38 10.26
CA GLY A 4 45.07 -48.50 9.25
C GLY A 4 45.17 -49.91 8.63
N ARG A 5 44.18 -50.79 8.84
CA ARG A 5 43.83 -51.91 7.92
C ARG A 5 42.56 -52.66 8.37
N HIS A 6 41.55 -52.53 7.52
CA HIS A 6 40.58 -53.51 7.04
C HIS A 6 40.09 -54.66 7.93
N ARG A 7 38.76 -54.74 8.08
CA ARG A 7 38.03 -56.01 8.06
C ARG A 7 36.95 -55.98 6.97
N ARG A 8 36.95 -57.02 6.13
CA ARG A 8 36.00 -57.29 5.06
C ARG A 8 34.80 -58.05 5.63
N HIS A 9 33.61 -57.71 5.15
CA HIS A 9 32.36 -58.45 5.32
C HIS A 9 32.18 -59.48 4.21
N THR A 10 31.57 -60.62 4.54
CA THR A 10 30.95 -61.58 3.62
C THR A 10 29.45 -61.73 3.94
N PRO A 11 28.60 -62.15 2.97
CA PRO A 11 27.15 -61.97 3.03
C PRO A 11 26.34 -63.27 3.24
N GLY A 12 25.12 -63.12 3.77
CA GLY A 12 24.08 -64.17 3.82
C GLY A 12 22.77 -63.69 3.20
N ARG A 13 22.14 -64.56 2.40
CA ARG A 13 20.92 -64.35 1.57
C ARG A 13 19.62 -64.75 2.29
N GLY A 14 18.49 -64.20 1.82
CA GLY A 14 17.12 -64.76 1.93
C GLY A 14 16.04 -63.66 2.02
N HIS A 15 15.34 -63.28 0.93
CA HIS A 15 13.97 -63.70 0.53
C HIS A 15 12.88 -63.22 1.53
N SER A 16 11.76 -62.53 1.23
CA SER A 16 11.00 -62.18 0.02
C SER A 16 9.98 -61.05 0.33
N ARG A 17 9.51 -60.38 -0.73
CA ARG A 17 8.46 -59.32 -0.85
C ARG A 17 7.04 -59.77 -0.41
N PRO A 18 6.04 -58.89 -0.11
CA PRO A 18 5.38 -58.04 -1.14
C PRO A 18 4.86 -56.63 -0.74
N ARG A 19 4.41 -55.95 -1.80
CA ARG A 19 3.86 -54.58 -1.97
C ARG A 19 2.71 -54.22 -1.01
N GLN A 20 2.55 -52.92 -0.71
CA GLN A 20 1.30 -52.18 -1.00
C GLN A 20 1.43 -50.66 -0.80
N ARG A 21 0.61 -49.95 -1.58
CA ARG A 21 0.40 -48.49 -1.63
C ARG A 21 -0.37 -48.02 -0.39
N MET A 22 -0.15 -46.78 0.05
CA MET A 22 -1.12 -46.06 0.89
C MET A 22 -1.39 -44.66 0.35
N THR A 23 -2.67 -44.45 0.15
CA THR A 23 -3.37 -43.29 -0.42
C THR A 23 -3.72 -42.26 0.64
N CYS A 24 -3.89 -41.04 0.15
CA CYS A 24 -4.42 -39.85 0.81
C CYS A 24 -5.74 -40.09 1.57
N CYS A 25 -5.83 -39.49 2.75
CA CYS A 25 -6.96 -39.60 3.68
C CYS A 25 -8.05 -38.57 3.33
N SER A 26 -9.24 -39.04 3.00
CA SER A 26 -10.47 -38.25 2.89
C SER A 26 -11.41 -38.61 4.04
N CYS A 27 -11.73 -37.63 4.90
CA CYS A 27 -12.71 -37.77 5.97
C CYS A 27 -14.14 -37.76 5.39
N ARG A 28 -14.91 -38.81 5.66
CA ARG A 28 -16.38 -38.84 5.54
C ARG A 28 -16.99 -38.71 6.93
N TYR A 29 -18.04 -37.90 7.03
CA TYR A 29 -18.88 -37.77 8.21
C TYR A 29 -20.07 -38.75 8.10
N SER A 30 -20.38 -39.40 9.21
CA SER A 30 -21.38 -40.46 9.36
C SER A 30 -22.82 -39.96 9.24
N SER A 31 -23.69 -40.83 8.71
CA SER A 31 -25.14 -40.75 8.89
C SER A 31 -25.61 -42.04 9.57
N ALA A 32 -26.31 -41.88 10.70
CA ALA A 32 -26.95 -42.94 11.45
C ALA A 32 -28.47 -42.90 11.20
N SER A 33 -29.02 -44.10 11.21
CA SER A 33 -30.37 -44.59 10.98
C SER A 33 -31.43 -44.17 12.01
N GLY A 34 -32.70 -44.17 11.60
CA GLY A 34 -33.86 -44.27 12.51
C GLY A 34 -35.20 -44.07 11.81
N GLN A 35 -36.01 -45.14 11.73
CA GLN A 35 -37.43 -45.13 11.35
C GLN A 35 -38.32 -44.81 12.56
N GLY A 36 -39.52 -44.24 12.35
CA GLY A 36 -40.57 -44.16 13.36
C GLY A 36 -41.76 -43.30 12.93
N LEU A 37 -42.95 -43.90 12.91
CA LEU A 37 -44.27 -43.32 12.58
C LEU A 37 -44.87 -42.54 13.77
N GLY A 38 -45.77 -41.59 13.50
CA GLY A 38 -46.66 -40.99 14.50
C GLY A 38 -47.37 -39.73 13.98
N GLU A 39 -48.69 -39.80 13.84
CA GLU A 39 -49.62 -38.69 13.56
C GLU A 39 -49.72 -37.75 14.77
N ASP A 40 -49.87 -36.43 14.53
CA ASP A 40 -50.93 -35.62 15.17
C ASP A 40 -50.90 -34.13 14.74
N SER A 41 -52.08 -33.54 14.86
CA SER A 41 -52.55 -32.24 14.36
C SER A 41 -51.98 -31.01 15.09
N ALA A 42 -51.82 -29.89 14.37
CA ALA A 42 -52.26 -28.52 14.75
C ALA A 42 -51.44 -27.42 14.03
N GLY A 43 -52.13 -26.32 13.71
CA GLY A 43 -51.67 -25.26 12.80
C GLY A 43 -50.46 -24.42 13.25
N GLY A 44 -49.77 -23.87 12.24
CA GLY A 44 -48.70 -22.89 12.39
C GLY A 44 -48.52 -22.08 11.10
N LEU A 45 -48.52 -20.76 11.25
CA LEU A 45 -48.36 -19.73 10.20
C LEU A 45 -47.08 -19.92 9.36
N PRO A 46 -47.05 -19.49 8.08
CA PRO A 46 -45.88 -19.66 7.24
C PRO A 46 -44.74 -18.71 7.66
N LEU A 47 -43.64 -19.30 8.12
CA LEU A 47 -42.34 -18.65 8.28
C LEU A 47 -41.81 -18.22 6.91
N LYS A 48 -41.59 -16.91 6.72
CA LYS A 48 -40.86 -16.35 5.58
C LYS A 48 -39.41 -16.85 5.61
N VAL A 49 -39.08 -17.79 4.73
CA VAL A 49 -37.70 -18.13 4.38
C VAL A 49 -37.08 -16.92 3.68
N SER A 50 -36.23 -16.19 4.39
CA SER A 50 -35.31 -15.23 3.77
C SER A 50 -34.19 -16.03 3.10
N LEU A 51 -34.28 -16.19 1.78
CA LEU A 51 -33.21 -16.72 0.95
C LEU A 51 -31.98 -15.83 1.11
N ALA A 52 -30.89 -16.37 1.65
CA ALA A 52 -29.60 -15.72 1.63
C ALA A 52 -29.18 -15.44 0.16
N PRO A 53 -28.58 -14.28 -0.15
CA PRO A 53 -28.23 -13.94 -1.52
C PRO A 53 -27.16 -14.89 -2.08
N ASP A 54 -27.40 -15.39 -3.30
CA ASP A 54 -26.53 -16.31 -4.05
C ASP A 54 -25.14 -15.69 -4.29
N PRO A 55 -24.04 -16.29 -3.78
CA PRO A 55 -22.68 -15.77 -3.95
C PRO A 55 -22.23 -15.72 -5.41
N ARG A 56 -22.87 -16.47 -6.34
CA ARG A 56 -22.56 -16.45 -7.78
C ARG A 56 -23.15 -15.26 -8.54
N ARG A 57 -23.97 -14.43 -7.89
CA ARG A 57 -24.52 -13.21 -8.49
C ARG A 57 -23.57 -12.01 -8.33
N ARG A 58 -22.75 -11.97 -7.28
CA ARG A 58 -21.72 -10.93 -7.08
C ARG A 58 -20.54 -11.05 -8.06
N GLU A 59 -20.15 -12.26 -8.43
CA GLU A 59 -19.01 -12.49 -9.35
C GLU A 59 -19.28 -11.90 -10.76
N ARG A 60 -20.52 -11.97 -11.23
CA ARG A 60 -20.91 -11.50 -12.58
C ARG A 60 -21.09 -9.98 -12.67
N ASP A 61 -21.44 -9.32 -11.57
CA ASP A 61 -21.60 -7.86 -11.54
C ASP A 61 -20.25 -7.13 -11.38
N VAL A 62 -19.20 -7.80 -10.89
CA VAL A 62 -17.84 -7.24 -10.79
C VAL A 62 -17.05 -7.40 -12.11
N GLN A 63 -17.39 -8.39 -12.93
CA GLN A 63 -16.70 -8.64 -14.21
C GLN A 63 -17.15 -7.74 -15.37
N ARG A 64 -18.15 -6.87 -15.19
CA ARG A 64 -18.67 -6.00 -16.27
C ARG A 64 -17.95 -4.66 -16.44
N ILE A 65 -16.91 -4.40 -15.67
CA ILE A 65 -16.03 -3.23 -15.82
C ILE A 65 -14.57 -3.69 -15.73
N VAL A 66 -14.17 -4.59 -16.63
CA VAL A 66 -12.76 -4.84 -16.88
C VAL A 66 -12.56 -4.76 -18.40
N PRO A 67 -12.01 -3.66 -18.94
CA PRO A 67 -11.71 -3.59 -20.36
C PRO A 67 -10.61 -4.61 -20.67
N SER A 68 -10.81 -5.39 -21.74
CA SER A 68 -9.81 -6.30 -22.27
C SER A 68 -8.57 -5.51 -22.70
N SER A 69 -7.42 -5.95 -22.23
CA SER A 69 -6.09 -5.48 -22.62
C SER A 69 -5.88 -5.62 -24.13
N GLY A 70 -5.93 -4.50 -24.86
CA GLY A 70 -5.74 -4.51 -26.32
C GLY A 70 -5.58 -3.16 -27.02
N ASP A 71 -6.15 -2.06 -26.50
CA ASP A 71 -6.11 -0.78 -27.21
C ASP A 71 -5.08 0.22 -26.63
N PRO A 72 -4.12 0.72 -27.43
CA PRO A 72 -3.05 1.63 -26.98
C PRO A 72 -3.49 3.09 -26.77
N CYS A 73 -4.79 3.38 -26.80
CA CYS A 73 -5.32 4.73 -26.63
C CYS A 73 -6.45 4.77 -25.59
N PHE A 74 -6.17 4.34 -24.36
CA PHE A 74 -7.03 4.74 -23.24
C PHE A 74 -6.61 6.15 -22.82
N SER A 75 -7.13 7.15 -23.55
CA SER A 75 -7.10 8.54 -23.09
C SER A 75 -7.63 8.57 -21.64
N LEU A 76 -6.87 9.17 -20.73
CA LEU A 76 -7.32 9.26 -19.35
C LEU A 76 -8.65 9.99 -19.29
N PRO A 77 -9.58 9.60 -18.40
CA PRO A 77 -10.79 10.38 -18.17
C PRO A 77 -10.43 11.85 -17.96
N VAL A 78 -11.18 12.76 -18.59
CA VAL A 78 -10.91 14.20 -18.51
C VAL A 78 -10.86 14.63 -17.04
N GLY A 79 -9.82 15.39 -16.67
CA GLY A 79 -9.61 15.84 -15.30
C GLY A 79 -8.93 14.82 -14.37
N THR A 80 -8.48 13.67 -14.90
CA THR A 80 -7.65 12.74 -14.13
C THR A 80 -6.42 13.48 -13.59
N ARG A 81 -6.21 13.41 -12.28
CA ARG A 81 -5.00 13.91 -11.62
C ARG A 81 -4.06 12.77 -11.34
N TRP A 82 -2.76 13.01 -11.42
CA TRP A 82 -1.79 12.05 -10.93
C TRP A 82 -1.61 12.20 -9.42
N GLN A 83 -1.34 11.09 -8.74
CA GLN A 83 -1.00 11.06 -7.31
C GLN A 83 0.15 10.07 -7.11
N VAL A 84 1.23 10.53 -6.47
CA VAL A 84 2.33 9.66 -6.06
C VAL A 84 2.07 9.14 -4.65
N TYR A 85 2.22 7.83 -4.49
CA TYR A 85 2.23 7.11 -3.24
C TYR A 85 3.61 6.51 -3.01
N CYS A 86 4.06 6.50 -1.77
CA CYS A 86 5.32 5.88 -1.36
C CYS A 86 5.09 4.99 -0.15
N ASP A 87 5.56 3.74 -0.18
CA ASP A 87 5.64 2.95 1.04
C ASP A 87 6.67 3.56 2.01
N LEU A 88 6.54 3.19 3.27
CA LEU A 88 7.41 3.63 4.35
C LEU A 88 8.45 2.57 4.67
N ASP A 89 8.01 1.42 5.18
CA ASP A 89 8.90 0.35 5.64
C ASP A 89 9.58 -0.31 4.44
N GLY A 90 10.91 -0.42 4.44
CA GLY A 90 11.66 -1.01 3.32
C GLY A 90 11.96 -0.04 2.16
N VAL A 91 11.35 1.16 2.16
CA VAL A 91 11.58 2.20 1.14
C VAL A 91 12.21 3.46 1.75
N LEU A 92 11.59 4.03 2.79
CA LEU A 92 12.08 5.23 3.48
C LEU A 92 12.60 4.92 4.88
N ALA A 93 11.98 3.97 5.57
CA ALA A 93 12.35 3.55 6.92
C ALA A 93 12.92 2.13 6.89
N ASP A 94 14.08 1.93 7.52
CA ASP A 94 14.78 0.65 7.58
C ASP A 94 14.16 -0.27 8.65
N PHE A 95 13.07 -0.92 8.27
CA PHE A 95 12.31 -1.82 9.14
C PHE A 95 13.13 -3.04 9.55
N ASP A 96 13.80 -3.69 8.60
CA ASP A 96 14.55 -4.92 8.83
C ASP A 96 15.66 -4.68 9.86
N ARG A 97 16.45 -3.62 9.69
CA ARG A 97 17.45 -3.21 10.68
C ARG A 97 16.82 -2.95 12.04
N GLY A 98 15.68 -2.25 12.08
CA GLY A 98 14.95 -2.01 13.32
C GLY A 98 14.57 -3.30 14.04
N VAL A 99 14.08 -4.32 13.33
CA VAL A 99 13.74 -5.62 13.91
C VAL A 99 14.99 -6.33 14.44
N VAL A 100 16.09 -6.32 13.69
CA VAL A 100 17.35 -6.94 14.09
C VAL A 100 17.92 -6.27 15.34
N GLU A 101 17.97 -4.94 15.39
CA GLU A 101 18.48 -4.19 16.55
C GLU A 101 17.67 -4.47 17.84
N ARG A 102 16.36 -4.74 17.71
CA ARG A 102 15.48 -4.99 18.87
C ARG A 102 15.41 -6.45 19.30
N THR A 103 15.55 -7.38 18.35
CA THR A 103 15.25 -8.80 18.61
C THR A 103 16.46 -9.72 18.41
N GLY A 104 17.54 -9.21 17.81
CA GLY A 104 18.70 -10.01 17.39
C GLY A 104 18.40 -10.99 16.26
N SER A 105 17.25 -10.88 15.59
CA SER A 105 16.80 -11.81 14.55
C SER A 105 16.21 -11.06 13.35
N GLU A 106 16.45 -11.58 12.15
CA GLU A 106 15.82 -11.08 10.93
C GLU A 106 14.29 -11.26 10.96
N PRO A 107 13.50 -10.35 10.36
CA PRO A 107 12.04 -10.48 10.29
C PRO A 107 11.57 -11.84 9.76
N ASN A 108 12.28 -12.38 8.77
CA ASN A 108 11.94 -13.66 8.16
C ASN A 108 12.03 -14.84 9.14
N ALA A 109 12.88 -14.76 10.17
CA ALA A 109 12.99 -15.79 11.21
C ALA A 109 11.69 -15.99 12.00
N PHE A 110 10.84 -14.96 12.05
CA PHE A 110 9.58 -15.00 12.77
C PHE A 110 8.41 -15.59 11.97
N ARG A 111 8.54 -15.81 10.65
CA ARG A 111 7.45 -16.34 9.81
C ARG A 111 6.86 -17.66 10.32
N ARG A 112 7.69 -18.51 10.93
CA ARG A 112 7.25 -19.80 11.51
C ARG A 112 6.65 -19.68 12.90
N ARG A 113 7.00 -18.62 13.64
CA ARG A 113 6.68 -18.47 15.07
C ARG A 113 5.52 -17.51 15.32
N GLY A 114 5.22 -16.60 14.39
CA GLY A 114 4.10 -15.67 14.46
C GLY A 114 4.17 -14.62 15.58
N LYS A 115 5.34 -14.45 16.22
CA LYS A 115 5.50 -13.66 17.46
C LYS A 115 6.16 -12.30 17.28
N MET A 116 6.60 -11.94 16.07
CA MET A 116 7.35 -10.69 15.82
C MET A 116 6.63 -9.47 16.39
N TRP A 117 5.35 -9.29 16.05
CA TRP A 117 4.58 -8.13 16.49
C TRP A 117 4.32 -8.09 17.99
N THR A 118 4.24 -9.25 18.65
CA THR A 118 4.14 -9.32 20.11
C THR A 118 5.47 -8.92 20.76
N THR A 119 6.60 -9.32 20.19
CA THR A 119 7.94 -8.94 20.67
C THR A 119 8.21 -7.44 20.48
N LEU A 120 7.71 -6.84 19.40
CA LEU A 120 7.86 -5.42 19.09
C LEU A 120 6.73 -4.54 19.66
N ALA A 121 5.72 -5.11 20.31
CA ALA A 121 4.65 -4.32 20.88
C ALA A 121 5.13 -3.61 22.16
N PRO A 122 4.60 -2.42 22.49
CA PRO A 122 4.72 -1.87 23.84
C PRO A 122 4.21 -2.88 24.89
N PRO A 123 4.81 -2.91 26.11
CA PRO A 123 5.84 -1.99 26.60
C PRO A 123 7.28 -2.36 26.19
N SER A 124 7.49 -3.50 25.53
CA SER A 124 8.84 -3.98 25.16
C SER A 124 9.59 -3.01 24.26
N THR A 125 8.88 -2.25 23.43
CA THR A 125 9.43 -1.09 22.71
C THR A 125 8.41 0.04 22.68
N SER A 126 8.68 1.15 23.35
CA SER A 126 7.77 2.30 23.40
C SER A 126 7.61 2.99 22.04
N GLU A 127 8.66 2.98 21.20
CA GLU A 127 8.75 3.82 19.99
C GLU A 127 9.39 3.06 18.81
N PHE A 128 9.03 1.80 18.57
CA PHE A 128 9.64 0.98 17.50
C PHE A 128 9.62 1.68 16.13
N PHE A 129 8.45 1.92 15.54
CA PHE A 129 8.36 2.55 14.22
C PHE A 129 8.86 3.99 14.23
N ALA A 130 8.62 4.71 15.33
CA ALA A 130 9.02 6.12 15.48
C ALA A 130 10.55 6.31 15.59
N SER A 131 11.31 5.25 15.89
CA SER A 131 12.77 5.28 16.02
C SER A 131 13.54 4.69 14.83
N LEU A 132 12.84 4.21 13.79
CA LEU A 132 13.49 3.59 12.64
C LEU A 132 14.48 4.55 11.95
N HIS A 133 15.61 3.98 11.54
CA HIS A 133 16.59 4.67 10.72
C HIS A 133 16.05 4.92 9.32
N TRP A 134 16.64 5.87 8.61
CA TRP A 134 16.41 6.01 7.17
C TRP A 134 16.90 4.75 6.45
N MET A 135 16.12 4.30 5.47
CA MET A 135 16.58 3.32 4.49
C MET A 135 17.76 3.89 3.69
N GLN A 136 18.65 3.04 3.19
CA GLN A 136 19.79 3.50 2.39
C GLN A 136 19.31 4.26 1.14
N GLY A 137 19.61 5.57 1.08
CA GLY A 137 19.14 6.46 0.01
C GLY A 137 17.66 6.85 0.11
N GLY A 138 16.96 6.47 1.17
CA GLY A 138 15.56 6.86 1.41
C GLY A 138 15.38 8.36 1.56
N ASP A 139 16.38 9.04 2.15
CA ASP A 139 16.45 10.50 2.24
C ASP A 139 16.59 11.15 0.86
N GLN A 140 17.49 10.63 0.02
CA GLN A 140 17.67 11.08 -1.37
C GLN A 140 16.39 10.89 -2.19
N LEU A 141 15.74 9.73 -2.07
CA LEU A 141 14.45 9.47 -2.71
C LEU A 141 13.40 10.47 -2.22
N TRP A 142 13.31 10.69 -0.90
CA TRP A 142 12.34 11.61 -0.32
C TRP A 142 12.55 13.06 -0.74
N THR A 143 13.80 13.52 -0.84
CA THR A 143 14.10 14.86 -1.35
C THR A 143 13.44 15.09 -2.71
N TYR A 144 13.54 14.11 -3.63
CA TYR A 144 12.87 14.18 -4.93
C TYR A 144 11.35 14.04 -4.80
N LEU A 145 10.86 13.01 -4.10
CA LEU A 145 9.43 12.75 -4.02
C LEU A 145 8.68 13.91 -3.37
N SER A 146 9.25 14.57 -2.35
CA SER A 146 8.59 15.66 -1.63
C SER A 146 8.11 16.81 -2.54
N THR A 147 8.82 17.06 -3.65
CA THR A 147 8.44 18.09 -4.64
C THR A 147 7.19 17.72 -5.44
N LEU A 148 6.76 16.45 -5.39
CA LEU A 148 5.61 15.90 -6.10
C LEU A 148 4.38 15.78 -5.20
N ASN A 149 4.45 16.28 -3.98
CA ASN A 149 3.35 16.24 -3.01
C ASN A 149 2.78 14.81 -2.76
N PRO A 150 3.62 13.81 -2.41
CA PRO A 150 3.23 12.40 -2.32
C PRO A 150 2.45 12.07 -1.05
N ALA A 151 1.59 11.06 -1.07
CA ALA A 151 1.06 10.46 0.15
C ALA A 151 1.92 9.25 0.57
N ILE A 152 2.10 9.04 1.86
CA ILE A 152 2.69 7.79 2.36
C ILE A 152 1.57 6.76 2.42
N LEU A 153 1.76 5.61 1.77
CA LEU A 153 0.81 4.50 1.77
C LEU A 153 1.51 3.27 2.33
N THR A 154 1.32 3.03 3.63
CA THR A 154 2.07 2.00 4.35
C THR A 154 1.16 0.96 5.00
N GLY A 155 1.63 -0.28 5.02
CA GLY A 155 0.97 -1.38 5.71
C GLY A 155 1.08 -1.24 7.23
N SER A 156 0.04 -1.66 7.93
CA SER A 156 0.04 -1.86 9.37
C SER A 156 0.07 -3.34 9.70
N PRO A 157 0.68 -3.73 10.83
CA PRO A 157 0.33 -5.01 11.45
C PRO A 157 -1.17 -5.06 11.76
N GLN A 158 -1.74 -6.27 11.66
CA GLN A 158 -3.18 -6.52 11.81
C GLN A 158 -3.60 -6.58 13.29
N GLY A 159 -4.92 -6.52 13.51
CA GLY A 159 -5.54 -6.69 14.82
C GLY A 159 -5.10 -5.61 15.82
N SER A 160 -4.88 -6.02 17.07
CA SER A 160 -4.53 -5.11 18.17
C SER A 160 -3.22 -4.37 17.96
N HIS A 161 -2.32 -4.87 17.09
CA HIS A 161 -1.04 -4.22 16.84
C HIS A 161 -1.14 -2.91 16.05
N ARG A 162 -2.23 -2.73 15.27
CA ARG A 162 -2.49 -1.49 14.52
C ARG A 162 -2.54 -0.26 15.42
N HIS A 163 -3.09 -0.41 16.63
CA HIS A 163 -3.34 0.71 17.54
C HIS A 163 -2.06 1.44 17.99
N TRP A 164 -0.93 0.73 18.09
CA TRP A 164 0.36 1.35 18.45
C TRP A 164 1.22 1.62 17.21
N ALA A 165 1.13 0.79 16.17
CA ALA A 165 1.94 0.95 14.96
C ALA A 165 1.56 2.19 14.15
N ALA A 166 0.26 2.43 13.94
CA ALA A 166 -0.19 3.54 13.10
C ALA A 166 0.20 4.92 13.68
N PRO A 167 0.00 5.23 14.97
CA PRO A 167 0.46 6.50 15.55
C PRO A 167 1.98 6.69 15.45
N GLN A 168 2.78 5.65 15.69
CA GLN A 168 4.24 5.75 15.60
C GLN A 168 4.73 6.00 14.17
N LYS A 169 4.15 5.35 13.16
CA LYS A 169 4.44 5.60 11.74
C LYS A 169 4.12 7.04 11.35
N ARG A 170 2.96 7.57 11.78
CA ARG A 170 2.60 8.98 11.55
C ARG A 170 3.60 9.93 12.17
N ARG A 171 3.97 9.71 13.43
CA ARG A 171 4.99 10.52 14.13
C ARG A 171 6.35 10.47 13.44
N TRP A 172 6.75 9.30 12.94
CA TRP A 172 7.98 9.16 12.15
C TRP A 172 7.93 10.06 10.92
N CYS A 173 6.83 10.01 10.16
CA CYS A 173 6.64 10.83 8.96
C CYS A 173 6.59 12.33 9.27
N GLU A 174 5.86 12.76 10.29
CA GLU A 174 5.83 14.16 10.72
C GLU A 174 7.23 14.67 11.06
N LYS A 175 8.01 13.87 11.80
CA LYS A 175 9.37 14.25 12.22
C LYS A 175 10.40 14.20 11.10
N LYS A 176 10.41 13.14 10.28
CA LYS A 176 11.45 12.89 9.28
C LYS A 176 11.12 13.47 7.91
N LEU A 177 9.85 13.40 7.53
CA LEU A 177 9.37 13.80 6.21
C LEU A 177 8.76 15.20 6.20
N GLN A 178 8.45 15.77 7.37
CA GLN A 178 7.85 17.09 7.53
C GLN A 178 6.51 17.22 6.79
N ILE A 179 5.70 16.16 6.83
CA ILE A 179 4.34 16.12 6.26
C ILE A 179 3.30 15.96 7.37
N PRO A 180 2.07 16.46 7.17
CA PRO A 180 0.98 16.24 8.11
C PRO A 180 0.57 14.76 8.20
N ALA A 181 0.10 14.34 9.38
CA ALA A 181 -0.36 12.98 9.66
C ALA A 181 -1.46 12.46 8.72
N ASP A 182 -2.29 13.33 8.15
CA ASP A 182 -3.37 12.96 7.22
C ASP A 182 -2.86 12.48 5.85
N ARG A 183 -1.61 12.80 5.50
CA ARG A 183 -0.89 12.27 4.33
C ARG A 183 -0.28 10.90 4.55
N VAL A 184 -0.42 10.33 5.75
CA VAL A 184 0.14 9.03 6.11
C VAL A 184 -1.00 8.03 6.25
N LEU A 185 -1.26 7.36 5.13
CA LEU A 185 -2.30 6.36 4.96
C LEU A 185 -1.79 5.02 5.47
N VAL A 186 -2.15 4.70 6.71
CA VAL A 186 -1.79 3.45 7.36
C VAL A 186 -2.92 2.44 7.21
N VAL A 187 -2.74 1.46 6.34
CA VAL A 187 -3.81 0.56 5.85
C VAL A 187 -3.48 -0.91 6.11
N ASP A 188 -4.44 -1.82 5.92
CA ASP A 188 -4.08 -3.23 5.73
C ASP A 188 -3.31 -3.36 4.41
N ALA A 189 -2.22 -4.13 4.40
CA ALA A 189 -1.34 -4.15 3.25
C ALA A 189 -2.02 -4.74 1.99
N SER A 190 -3.02 -5.62 2.17
CA SER A 190 -3.91 -6.11 1.10
C SER A 190 -4.72 -5.00 0.44
N ASP A 191 -4.97 -3.91 1.15
CA ASP A 191 -5.88 -2.85 0.72
C ASP A 191 -5.13 -1.74 -0.03
N LYS A 192 -3.80 -1.84 -0.18
CA LYS A 192 -3.00 -0.89 -0.97
C LYS A 192 -3.56 -0.70 -2.38
N ALA A 193 -3.96 -1.79 -3.03
CA ALA A 193 -4.56 -1.73 -4.36
C ALA A 193 -5.82 -0.85 -4.42
N LEU A 194 -6.56 -0.66 -3.31
CA LEU A 194 -7.75 0.19 -3.28
C LEU A 194 -7.46 1.67 -3.58
N PHE A 195 -6.22 2.11 -3.40
CA PHE A 195 -5.76 3.47 -3.69
C PHE A 195 -5.28 3.65 -5.14
N SER A 196 -5.19 2.56 -5.91
CA SER A 196 -4.77 2.62 -7.31
C SER A 196 -5.90 3.12 -8.21
N HIS A 197 -5.52 3.96 -9.17
CA HIS A 197 -6.36 4.48 -10.25
C HIS A 197 -5.45 4.84 -11.44
N PRO A 198 -6.00 5.18 -12.64
CA PRO A 198 -5.21 5.46 -13.83
C PRO A 198 -4.18 6.59 -13.77
N GLY A 199 -4.18 7.41 -12.70
CA GLY A 199 -3.19 8.45 -12.43
C GLY A 199 -2.30 8.16 -11.22
N ALA A 200 -2.47 7.02 -10.57
CA ALA A 200 -1.76 6.69 -9.34
C ALA A 200 -0.39 6.08 -9.67
N VAL A 201 0.66 6.53 -8.99
CA VAL A 201 2.00 5.94 -9.04
C VAL A 201 2.35 5.45 -7.64
N LEU A 202 2.72 4.19 -7.46
CA LEU A 202 3.18 3.65 -6.17
C LEU A 202 4.66 3.26 -6.24
N VAL A 203 5.47 3.78 -5.31
CA VAL A 203 6.83 3.31 -5.04
C VAL A 203 6.81 2.37 -3.83
N ASP A 204 7.20 1.12 -4.02
CA ASP A 204 7.08 0.07 -3.00
C ASP A 204 8.14 -1.02 -3.23
N ASP A 205 8.72 -1.57 -2.16
CA ASP A 205 9.74 -2.63 -2.22
C ASP A 205 9.11 -4.02 -2.45
N ARG A 206 7.83 -4.20 -2.13
CA ARG A 206 7.18 -5.51 -2.20
C ARG A 206 6.49 -5.72 -3.54
N LYS A 207 7.17 -6.44 -4.43
CA LYS A 207 6.67 -6.79 -5.79
C LYS A 207 5.28 -7.44 -5.82
N GLU A 208 4.86 -8.12 -4.74
CA GLU A 208 3.54 -8.75 -4.65
C GLU A 208 2.38 -7.76 -4.80
N TYR A 209 2.60 -6.46 -4.53
CA TYR A 209 1.57 -5.44 -4.71
C TYR A 209 1.44 -4.94 -6.15
N ARG A 210 2.39 -5.29 -7.04
CA ARG A 210 2.41 -4.84 -8.43
C ARG A 210 1.12 -5.20 -9.16
N GLU A 211 0.78 -6.48 -9.19
CA GLU A 211 -0.32 -6.98 -10.01
C GLU A 211 -1.65 -6.34 -9.62
N GLY A 212 -1.96 -6.31 -8.32
CA GLY A 212 -3.19 -5.67 -7.82
C GLY A 212 -3.24 -4.15 -8.05
N TRP A 213 -2.08 -3.49 -8.03
CA TRP A 213 -1.97 -2.06 -8.32
C TRP A 213 -2.19 -1.77 -9.81
N GLU A 214 -1.48 -2.47 -10.69
CA GLU A 214 -1.52 -2.30 -12.14
C GLU A 214 -2.87 -2.74 -12.73
N ALA A 215 -3.52 -3.76 -12.17
CA ALA A 215 -4.87 -4.18 -12.57
C ALA A 215 -5.94 -3.08 -12.42
N ARG A 216 -5.66 -2.03 -11.64
CA ARG A 216 -6.52 -0.85 -11.44
C ARG A 216 -6.06 0.37 -12.25
N GLY A 217 -5.10 0.18 -13.15
CA GLY A 217 -4.58 1.20 -14.06
C GLY A 217 -3.47 2.09 -13.49
N GLY A 218 -3.10 1.91 -12.23
CA GLY A 218 -1.97 2.62 -11.63
C GLY A 218 -0.62 2.09 -12.10
N ILE A 219 0.41 2.91 -11.99
CA ILE A 219 1.79 2.56 -12.34
C ILE A 219 2.53 2.12 -11.07
N PHE A 220 3.13 0.93 -11.09
CA PHE A 220 3.91 0.41 -9.97
C PHE A 220 5.42 0.53 -10.22
N VAL A 221 6.11 1.27 -9.36
CA VAL A 221 7.57 1.42 -9.33
C VAL A 221 8.12 0.55 -8.20
N HIS A 222 8.81 -0.53 -8.56
CA HIS A 222 9.50 -1.35 -7.58
C HIS A 222 10.74 -0.62 -7.05
N TYR A 223 10.80 -0.44 -5.74
CA TYR A 223 11.96 0.18 -5.10
C TYR A 223 13.17 -0.77 -5.14
N THR A 224 14.31 -0.26 -5.62
CA THR A 224 15.59 -1.00 -5.64
C THR A 224 16.75 -0.11 -5.19
N SER A 225 16.71 1.15 -5.59
CA SER A 225 17.61 2.20 -5.16
C SER A 225 16.94 3.55 -5.42
N ALA A 226 17.35 4.58 -4.69
CA ALA A 226 16.86 5.95 -4.92
C ALA A 226 17.01 6.38 -6.38
N LYS A 227 18.17 6.14 -6.99
CA LYS A 227 18.48 6.54 -8.37
C LYS A 227 17.52 5.90 -9.40
N ASP A 228 17.36 4.57 -9.34
CA ASP A 228 16.48 3.84 -10.27
C ASP A 228 15.01 4.23 -10.06
N SER A 229 14.56 4.32 -8.80
CA SER A 229 13.18 4.69 -8.48
C SER A 229 12.85 6.13 -8.92
N ILE A 230 13.75 7.09 -8.72
CA ILE A 230 13.58 8.47 -9.21
C ILE A 230 13.43 8.48 -10.75
N ALA A 231 14.30 7.76 -11.46
CA ALA A 231 14.22 7.68 -12.92
C ALA A 231 12.89 7.09 -13.41
N ARG A 232 12.41 6.02 -12.75
CA ARG A 232 11.12 5.38 -13.06
C ARG A 232 9.92 6.26 -12.75
N VAL A 233 9.92 6.95 -11.60
CA VAL A 233 8.86 7.90 -11.25
C VAL A 233 8.80 9.04 -12.27
N ARG A 234 9.95 9.58 -12.68
CA ARG A 234 10.01 10.60 -13.75
C ARG A 234 9.39 10.10 -15.05
N GLY A 235 9.74 8.87 -15.47
CA GLY A 235 9.18 8.25 -16.66
C GLY A 235 7.67 8.07 -16.57
N ALA A 236 7.17 7.56 -15.43
CA ALA A 236 5.75 7.38 -15.17
C ALA A 236 4.98 8.71 -15.25
N LEU A 237 5.50 9.77 -14.64
CA LEU A 237 4.86 11.08 -14.67
C LEU A 237 4.89 11.72 -16.06
N ALA A 238 5.97 11.51 -16.82
CA ALA A 238 6.02 11.94 -18.22
C ALA A 238 4.97 11.23 -19.07
N GLU A 239 4.80 9.91 -18.90
CA GLU A 239 3.74 9.15 -19.57
C GLU A 239 2.34 9.67 -19.19
N LEU A 240 2.08 9.87 -17.89
CA LEU A 240 0.81 10.41 -17.42
C LEU A 240 0.54 11.81 -17.98
N CYS A 241 1.57 12.66 -18.08
CA CYS A 241 1.46 13.99 -18.68
C CYS A 241 1.10 13.91 -20.17
N VAL A 242 1.78 13.04 -20.94
CA VAL A 242 1.44 12.78 -22.36
C VAL A 242 -0.01 12.29 -22.51
N ARG A 243 -0.50 11.51 -21.54
CA ARG A 243 -1.89 11.02 -21.50
C ARG A 243 -2.91 12.05 -20.98
N GLY A 244 -2.48 13.27 -20.68
CA GLY A 244 -3.35 14.37 -20.25
C GLY A 244 -3.67 14.40 -18.75
N ALA A 245 -2.91 13.69 -17.91
CA ALA A 245 -3.07 13.77 -16.46
C ALA A 245 -2.64 15.14 -15.93
N LEU A 246 -3.45 15.70 -15.05
CA LEU A 246 -3.15 16.95 -14.35
C LEU A 246 -2.33 16.68 -13.07
N PRO A 247 -1.56 17.66 -12.58
CA PRO A 247 -0.88 17.56 -11.28
C PRO A 247 -1.86 17.36 -10.11
N PRO A 248 -1.38 16.76 -8.98
CA PRO A 248 -2.18 16.51 -7.80
C PRO A 248 -2.61 17.84 -7.19
N VAL A 249 -3.80 17.82 -6.61
CA VAL A 249 -4.27 18.89 -5.73
C VAL A 249 -4.50 18.24 -4.37
N TRP A 250 -3.43 18.12 -3.58
CA TRP A 250 -3.57 17.67 -2.19
C TRP A 250 -3.88 18.86 -1.27
N PRO A 251 -4.85 18.75 -0.33
CA PRO A 251 -5.94 17.78 -0.26
C PRO A 251 -7.23 18.34 -0.86
N ALA A 252 -8.06 17.47 -1.45
CA ALA A 252 -9.49 17.71 -1.50
C ALA A 252 -10.07 17.45 -0.10
N SER A 253 -10.41 18.50 0.64
CA SER A 253 -11.18 18.36 1.89
C SER A 253 -12.52 17.67 1.64
N PRO A 254 -12.91 16.65 2.43
CA PRO A 254 -14.30 16.23 2.48
C PRO A 254 -15.06 17.11 3.48
N LYS A 255 -15.69 18.17 2.97
CA LYS A 255 -17.05 18.68 3.29
C LYS A 255 -17.23 20.12 2.79
N THR A 256 -18.29 20.32 2.02
CA THR A 256 -18.81 21.59 1.51
C THR A 256 -19.10 22.60 2.62
N ALA A 257 -18.63 23.85 2.46
CA ALA A 257 -19.29 25.05 2.97
C ALA A 257 -18.82 26.31 2.21
N SER A 258 -19.67 26.74 1.27
CA SER A 258 -19.86 28.08 0.70
C SER A 258 -18.69 28.86 0.06
N PRO A 259 -18.90 29.46 -1.13
CA PRO A 259 -17.94 30.39 -1.71
C PRO A 259 -17.95 31.69 -0.89
N LYS A 260 -16.85 31.97 -0.18
CA LYS A 260 -16.55 33.36 0.22
C LYS A 260 -16.07 34.10 -1.04
N ARG A 261 -16.73 35.22 -1.33
CA ARG A 261 -16.47 36.11 -2.48
C ARG A 261 -14.96 36.42 -2.62
N PRO A 262 -14.41 36.50 -3.83
CA PRO A 262 -13.02 36.89 -4.02
C PRO A 262 -12.86 38.38 -3.68
N LEU A 263 -11.92 38.67 -2.79
CA LEU A 263 -11.31 39.98 -2.63
C LEU A 263 -10.10 40.03 -3.56
N GLY A 264 -10.11 40.99 -4.48
CA GLY A 264 -8.91 41.58 -5.08
C GLY A 264 -8.17 40.72 -6.10
N THR A 265 -8.43 41.00 -7.37
CA THR A 265 -7.53 40.78 -8.50
C THR A 265 -6.16 41.37 -8.21
N ALA A 266 -5.11 40.55 -8.28
CA ALA A 266 -3.75 41.00 -8.55
C ALA A 266 -3.32 40.32 -9.85
N CYS A 267 -3.61 40.99 -10.96
CA CYS A 267 -3.00 40.69 -12.25
C CYS A 267 -1.54 41.13 -12.19
N TRP A 268 -0.66 40.25 -12.63
CA TRP A 268 0.72 40.56 -12.94
C TRP A 268 0.72 41.42 -14.20
N GLU A 269 0.94 42.72 -14.06
CA GLU A 269 1.09 43.64 -15.17
C GLU A 269 2.58 44.01 -15.28
N PHE A 270 3.12 43.72 -16.46
CA PHE A 270 4.43 44.16 -16.91
C PHE A 270 4.43 45.69 -16.94
N ALA A 271 5.34 46.33 -16.20
CA ALA A 271 5.62 47.75 -16.38
C ALA A 271 6.71 47.89 -17.45
N GLU A 272 6.31 48.39 -18.62
CA GLU A 272 7.21 49.00 -19.58
C GLU A 272 7.62 50.39 -19.07
N ASP A 273 8.90 50.73 -19.30
CA ASP A 273 9.55 51.96 -18.91
C ASP A 273 8.88 53.19 -19.57
N GLU A 274 8.47 54.18 -18.76
CA GLU A 274 8.17 55.52 -19.26
C GLU A 274 9.27 56.53 -18.90
N VAL A 275 9.52 57.33 -19.93
CA VAL A 275 10.58 58.30 -20.16
C VAL A 275 10.39 59.57 -19.31
N LEU A 276 11.54 60.08 -18.87
CA LEU A 276 11.78 61.41 -18.32
C LEU A 276 11.11 62.55 -19.12
N SER A 277 10.37 63.44 -18.45
CA SER A 277 10.46 64.90 -18.73
C SER A 277 9.92 65.76 -17.57
N GLU A 278 10.87 66.43 -16.91
CA GLU A 278 10.94 67.82 -16.45
C GLU A 278 9.71 68.59 -15.92
N ARG A 279 9.92 69.19 -14.73
CA ARG A 279 9.13 70.28 -14.12
C ARG A 279 9.42 71.62 -14.82
N PRO A 280 8.58 72.68 -14.61
CA PRO A 280 8.85 73.60 -13.48
C PRO A 280 7.57 74.07 -12.75
N SER A 281 7.53 74.04 -11.42
CA SER A 281 7.74 75.22 -10.56
C SER A 281 6.84 76.43 -10.88
N GLN A 282 5.78 76.65 -10.10
CA GLN A 282 5.47 77.97 -9.56
C GLN A 282 4.93 77.89 -8.13
N ARG A 283 5.60 78.65 -7.26
CA ARG A 283 5.17 79.08 -5.93
C ARG A 283 4.14 80.20 -6.10
N THR A 284 3.06 80.14 -5.33
CA THR A 284 2.39 81.35 -4.83
C THR A 284 1.91 81.12 -3.41
N ARG A 285 2.23 82.09 -2.55
CA ARG A 285 1.94 82.14 -1.11
C ARG A 285 0.53 82.67 -0.87
N LEU A 286 -0.07 82.18 0.23
CA LEU A 286 -0.87 82.88 1.25
C LEU A 286 -1.66 84.14 0.84
N HIS A 287 -2.98 84.07 1.00
CA HIS A 287 -3.68 84.68 2.14
C HIS A 287 -5.03 84.00 2.38
#